data_AF-A0A9W6Y8K6-F1
#
_entry.id   AF-A0A9W6Y8K6-F1
#
_cell.length_a   1.000
_cell.length_b   1.000
_cell.length_c   1.000
_cell.angle_alpha   90.00
_cell.angle_beta   90.00
_cell.angle_gamma   90.00
#
_symmetry.space_group_name_H-M   'P 1'
#
loop_
_entity.id
_entity.type
_entity.pdbx_description
1 polymer ?
#
loop_
_entity_poly.entity_id
_entity_poly.type
_entity_poly.pdbx_seq_one_letter_code
_entity_poly.pdbx_strand_id
1 'polypeptide(L)'
;MRGKHTCRKYVEEDGSITIVFAGRSGPTDTNMLYQDVQLQKTGWIKVRHLTAEEPDKPSYAIVEMHSETLPRFRQGRSGLGQRAREIIEWAATSHRMIDDWYRRKLSEILVEEDWKAFRGGDGSGCRS
;
A
#
# COMPACT_ATOMS: atom_id res chain seq x y z
N MET A 1 -0.77 14.91 2.07
CA MET A 1 -2.14 14.70 1.56
C MET A 1 -3.11 14.78 2.73
N ARG A 2 -4.18 15.60 2.63
CA ARG A 2 -5.29 15.57 3.59
C ARG A 2 -6.42 14.75 2.96
N GLY A 3 -6.82 13.66 3.61
CA GLY A 3 -7.77 12.73 3.01
C GLY A 3 -8.19 11.63 3.98
N LYS A 4 -9.39 11.08 3.78
CA LYS A 4 -9.86 9.92 4.54
C LYS A 4 -9.31 8.66 3.89
N HIS A 5 -8.60 7.86 4.67
CA HIS A 5 -8.03 6.59 4.25
C HIS A 5 -8.54 5.50 5.18
N THR A 6 -8.81 4.35 4.61
CA THR A 6 -9.14 3.11 5.29
C THR A 6 -8.08 2.09 4.93
N CYS A 7 -7.67 1.31 5.93
CA CYS A 7 -6.69 0.26 5.79
C CYS A 7 -7.22 -0.96 6.56
N ARG A 8 -7.16 -2.14 5.96
CA ARG A 8 -7.60 -3.39 6.56
C ARG A 8 -6.51 -4.43 6.34
N LYS A 9 -6.09 -5.11 7.42
CA LYS A 9 -5.14 -6.22 7.41
C LYS A 9 -5.93 -7.53 7.44
N TYR A 10 -5.56 -8.45 6.57
CA TYR A 10 -6.06 -9.82 6.49
C TYR A 10 -4.86 -10.76 6.63
N VAL A 11 -5.05 -11.85 7.38
CA VAL A 11 -4.05 -12.92 7.52
C VAL A 11 -4.74 -14.20 7.08
N GLU A 12 -4.19 -14.86 6.07
CA GLU A 12 -4.66 -16.14 5.55
C GLU A 12 -4.05 -17.31 6.34
N GLU A 13 -4.63 -18.51 6.23
CA GLU A 13 -4.18 -19.71 6.96
C GLU A 13 -2.75 -20.13 6.60
N ASP A 14 -2.32 -19.83 5.38
CA ASP A 14 -0.95 -20.08 4.88
C ASP A 14 0.08 -19.06 5.42
N GLY A 15 -0.34 -18.14 6.30
CA GLY A 15 0.49 -17.07 6.82
C GLY A 15 0.65 -15.88 5.86
N SER A 16 -0.01 -15.88 4.70
CA SER A 16 -0.03 -14.73 3.80
C SER A 16 -0.75 -13.54 4.44
N ILE A 17 -0.17 -12.36 4.30
CA ILE A 17 -0.74 -11.12 4.84
C ILE A 17 -1.16 -10.23 3.67
N THR A 18 -2.43 -9.86 3.65
CA THR A 18 -2.96 -8.91 2.66
C THR A 18 -3.41 -7.63 3.36
N ILE A 19 -2.86 -6.49 2.96
CA ILE A 19 -3.35 -5.17 3.36
C ILE A 19 -4.14 -4.58 2.21
N VAL A 20 -5.42 -4.31 2.45
CA VAL A 20 -6.29 -3.58 1.51
C VAL A 20 -6.42 -2.15 1.97
N PHE A 21 -6.22 -1.20 1.06
CA PHE A 21 -6.40 0.22 1.33
C PHE A 21 -7.36 0.86 0.35
N ALA A 22 -8.11 1.82 0.86
CA ALA A 22 -8.98 2.68 0.06
C ALA A 22 -8.99 4.07 0.67
N GLY A 23 -8.89 5.11 -0.15
CA GLY A 23 -8.86 6.47 0.32
C GLY A 23 -9.28 7.48 -0.72
N ARG A 24 -9.58 8.68 -0.24
CA ARG A 24 -9.85 9.84 -1.09
C ARG A 24 -8.95 10.97 -0.67
N SER A 25 -8.29 11.58 -1.64
CA SER A 25 -7.46 12.76 -1.45
C SER A 25 -7.95 13.88 -2.38
N GLY A 26 -8.23 15.04 -1.79
CA GLY A 26 -8.38 16.27 -2.55
C GLY A 26 -7.02 16.93 -2.80
N PRO A 27 -6.99 18.04 -3.55
CA PRO A 27 -5.80 18.88 -3.66
C PRO A 27 -5.45 19.42 -2.27
N THR A 28 -4.18 19.38 -1.89
CA THR A 28 -3.71 20.11 -0.71
C THR A 28 -3.54 21.58 -1.08
N ASP A 29 -4.14 22.45 -0.27
CA ASP A 29 -4.29 23.89 -0.48
C ASP A 29 -3.04 24.55 -1.10
N THR A 30 -3.16 24.95 -2.36
CA THR A 30 -2.30 25.92 -3.07
C THR A 30 -2.74 26.05 -4.54
N ASN A 31 -3.40 25.04 -5.11
CA ASN A 31 -3.76 25.05 -6.52
C ASN A 31 -5.28 25.01 -6.73
N MET A 32 -5.90 26.19 -6.81
CA MET A 32 -7.36 26.39 -6.98
C MET A 32 -7.93 25.69 -8.23
N LEU A 33 -7.06 25.30 -9.17
CA LEU A 33 -7.43 24.65 -10.42
C LEU A 33 -8.08 23.27 -10.24
N TYR A 34 -7.87 22.61 -9.10
CA TYR A 34 -8.28 21.21 -8.87
C TYR A 34 -9.38 21.02 -7.80
N GLN A 35 -10.01 22.09 -7.32
CA GLN A 35 -11.05 21.99 -6.28
C GLN A 35 -12.25 21.10 -6.69
N ASP A 36 -12.46 20.96 -8.00
CA ASP A 36 -13.53 20.14 -8.58
C ASP A 36 -13.13 18.66 -8.75
N VAL A 37 -11.92 18.26 -8.34
CA VAL A 37 -11.35 16.92 -8.57
C VAL A 37 -10.96 16.25 -7.26
N GLN A 38 -11.41 15.02 -7.06
CA GLN A 38 -10.93 14.14 -5.99
C GLN A 38 -10.28 12.91 -6.58
N LEU A 39 -9.12 12.51 -6.05
CA LEU A 39 -8.54 11.23 -6.39
C LEU A 39 -9.10 10.18 -5.44
N GLN A 40 -9.77 9.19 -6.01
CA GLN A 40 -10.03 7.94 -5.32
C GLN A 40 -8.84 7.01 -5.54
N LYS A 41 -8.32 6.44 -4.45
CA LYS A 41 -7.17 5.55 -4.46
C LYS A 41 -7.58 4.24 -3.81
N THR A 42 -7.33 3.13 -4.48
CA THR A 42 -7.66 1.79 -4.00
C THR A 42 -6.55 0.83 -4.35
N GLY A 43 -6.40 -0.23 -3.58
CA GLY A 43 -5.45 -1.26 -3.89
C GLY A 43 -5.16 -2.18 -2.72
N TRP A 44 -4.18 -3.03 -2.92
CA TRP A 44 -3.76 -4.01 -1.94
C TRP A 44 -2.27 -4.33 -2.07
N ILE A 45 -1.69 -4.79 -0.96
CA ILE A 45 -0.36 -5.36 -0.87
C ILE A 45 -0.53 -6.74 -0.24
N LYS A 46 -0.07 -7.79 -0.92
CA LYS A 46 -0.02 -9.15 -0.40
C LYS A 46 1.44 -9.55 -0.20
N VAL A 47 1.75 -10.03 0.99
CA VAL A 47 3.06 -10.54 1.37
C VAL A 47 2.90 -12.02 1.71
N ARG A 48 3.68 -12.87 1.06
CA ARG A 48 3.71 -14.30 1.33
C ARG A 48 5.12 -14.73 1.63
N HIS A 49 5.31 -15.36 2.77
CA HIS A 49 6.58 -15.98 3.11
C HIS A 49 6.73 -17.30 2.37
N LEU A 50 7.88 -17.51 1.76
CA LEU A 50 8.27 -18.81 1.21
C LEU A 50 9.43 -19.32 2.05
N THR A 51 9.11 -20.30 2.90
CA THR A 51 10.12 -21.10 3.58
C THR A 51 10.85 -21.92 2.53
N ALA A 52 12.18 -21.86 2.58
CA ALA A 52 13.00 -22.75 1.79
C ALA A 52 12.73 -24.21 2.20
N GLU A 53 12.51 -25.08 1.22
CA GLU A 53 12.38 -26.53 1.45
C GLU A 53 13.72 -27.17 1.87
N GLU A 54 14.83 -26.47 1.62
CA GLU A 54 16.19 -26.92 1.89
C GLU A 54 16.87 -25.99 2.92
N PRO A 55 17.59 -26.53 3.91
CA PRO A 55 18.18 -25.76 5.01
C PRO A 55 19.24 -24.73 4.57
N ASP A 56 19.83 -24.89 3.39
CA ASP A 56 20.86 -23.98 2.86
C ASP A 56 20.29 -22.89 1.93
N LYS A 57 18.98 -22.87 1.68
CA LYS A 57 18.34 -21.85 0.85
C LYS A 57 17.81 -20.70 1.72
N PRO A 58 18.08 -19.44 1.34
CA PRO A 58 17.51 -18.30 2.05
C PRO A 58 15.98 -18.32 1.93
N SER A 59 15.30 -18.08 3.04
CA SER A 59 13.87 -17.78 3.02
C SER A 59 13.64 -16.45 2.31
N TYR A 60 12.57 -16.36 1.52
CA TYR A 60 12.25 -15.15 0.77
C TYR A 60 10.77 -14.81 0.91
N ALA A 61 10.45 -13.52 0.85
CA ALA A 61 9.08 -13.03 0.81
C ALA A 61 8.72 -12.65 -0.62
N ILE A 62 7.59 -13.15 -1.13
CA ILE A 62 6.96 -12.62 -2.34
C ILE A 62 6.04 -11.48 -1.92
N VAL A 63 6.24 -10.33 -2.57
CA VAL A 63 5.38 -9.17 -2.40
C VAL A 63 4.66 -8.93 -3.72
N GLU A 64 3.35 -9.11 -3.70
CA GLU A 64 2.45 -8.75 -4.79
C GLU A 64 1.71 -7.48 -4.43
N MET A 65 1.50 -6.62 -5.41
CA MET A 65 0.90 -5.32 -5.16
C MET A 65 0.06 -4.86 -6.34
N HIS A 66 -1.09 -4.28 -6.03
CA HIS A 66 -1.95 -3.62 -6.99
C HIS A 66 -2.39 -2.26 -6.44
N SER A 67 -2.38 -1.24 -7.29
CA SER A 67 -2.98 0.04 -6.93
C SER A 67 -3.61 0.74 -8.12
N GLU A 68 -4.68 1.45 -7.83
CA GLU A 68 -5.49 2.17 -8.81
C GLU A 68 -5.76 3.58 -8.30
N THR A 69 -5.60 4.57 -9.18
CA THR A 69 -5.93 5.98 -8.92
C THR A 69 -6.96 6.43 -9.94
N LEU A 70 -8.16 6.76 -9.48
CA LEU A 70 -9.26 7.24 -10.31
C LEU A 70 -9.56 8.72 -10.02
N PRO A 71 -9.38 9.63 -10.99
CA PRO A 71 -9.83 11.01 -10.86
C PRO A 71 -11.35 11.07 -10.95
N ARG A 72 -11.99 11.63 -9.92
CA ARG A 72 -13.42 11.92 -9.89
C ARG A 72 -13.65 13.40 -10.02
N PHE A 73 -14.44 13.76 -11.03
CA PHE A 73 -14.78 15.14 -11.35
C PHE A 73 -16.17 15.47 -10.79
N ARG A 74 -16.34 16.68 -10.26
CA ARG A 74 -17.67 17.21 -9.95
C ARG A 74 -18.40 17.50 -11.27
N GLN A 75 -19.65 17.05 -11.40
CA GLN A 75 -20.46 17.18 -12.61
C GLN A 75 -20.68 18.66 -12.99
N GLY A 76 -20.57 19.01 -14.29
CA GLY A 76 -21.07 20.28 -14.82
C GLY A 76 -20.08 21.26 -15.46
N ARG A 77 -18.84 20.88 -15.80
CA ARG A 77 -17.90 21.81 -16.47
C ARG A 77 -17.31 21.25 -17.77
N SER A 78 -17.73 21.85 -18.87
CA SER A 78 -17.19 21.67 -20.23
C SER A 78 -15.88 22.44 -20.40
N GLY A 79 -14.77 21.72 -20.55
CA GLY A 79 -13.41 22.28 -20.74
C GLY A 79 -12.29 21.25 -20.51
N LEU A 80 -12.58 19.96 -20.77
CA LEU A 80 -11.90 18.81 -20.17
C LEU A 80 -10.53 18.48 -20.78
N GLY A 81 -10.24 18.84 -22.03
CA GLY A 81 -9.05 18.34 -22.74
C GLY A 81 -7.71 18.75 -22.13
N GLN A 82 -7.50 20.06 -21.92
CA GLN A 82 -6.23 20.57 -21.37
C GLN A 82 -6.11 20.29 -19.86
N ARG A 83 -7.24 20.36 -19.14
CA ARG A 83 -7.35 20.03 -17.71
C ARG A 83 -7.12 18.55 -17.41
N ALA A 84 -7.52 17.65 -18.31
CA ALA A 84 -7.33 16.21 -18.14
C ALA A 84 -5.83 15.86 -18.05
N ARG A 85 -4.98 16.50 -18.84
CA ARG A 85 -3.53 16.26 -18.82
C ARG A 85 -2.90 16.66 -17.48
N GLU A 86 -3.21 17.85 -16.99
CA GLU A 86 -2.76 18.34 -15.68
C GLU A 86 -3.25 17.44 -14.54
N ILE A 87 -4.48 16.92 -14.65
CA ILE A 87 -5.05 15.99 -13.66
C ILE A 87 -4.39 14.62 -13.73
N ILE A 88 -4.04 14.14 -14.92
CA ILE A 88 -3.26 12.91 -15.10
C ILE A 88 -1.87 13.06 -14.48
N GLU A 89 -1.18 14.18 -14.72
CA GLU A 89 0.12 14.47 -14.12
C GLU A 89 0.05 14.59 -12.60
N TRP A 90 -1.01 15.25 -12.09
CA TRP A 90 -1.27 15.30 -10.66
C TRP A 90 -1.57 13.91 -10.08
N ALA A 91 -2.40 13.09 -10.75
CA ALA A 91 -2.70 11.73 -10.32
C ALA A 91 -1.44 10.85 -10.30
N ALA A 92 -0.57 10.98 -11.30
CA ALA A 92 0.72 10.27 -11.38
C ALA A 92 1.67 10.70 -10.24
N THR A 93 1.81 12.00 -9.99
CA THR A 93 2.59 12.52 -8.85
C THR A 93 2.02 12.03 -7.52
N SER A 94 0.70 12.05 -7.41
CA SER A 94 -0.01 11.59 -6.23
C SER A 94 0.16 10.09 -6.00
N HIS A 95 0.32 9.30 -7.06
CA HIS A 95 0.60 7.86 -7.01
C HIS A 95 2.00 7.58 -6.44
N ARG A 96 3.04 8.29 -6.90
CA ARG A 96 4.41 8.18 -6.35
C ARG A 96 4.46 8.45 -4.84
N MET A 97 3.69 9.42 -4.37
CA MET A 97 3.61 9.68 -2.92
C MET A 97 2.93 8.53 -2.15
N ILE A 98 2.06 7.75 -2.79
CA ILE A 98 1.54 6.53 -2.15
C ILE A 98 2.58 5.43 -2.19
N ASP A 99 3.43 5.34 -3.22
CA ASP A 99 4.54 4.38 -3.26
C ASP A 99 5.44 4.48 -2.04
N ASP A 100 5.75 5.70 -1.59
CA ASP A 100 6.51 5.90 -0.35
C ASP A 100 5.75 5.45 0.90
N TRP A 101 4.43 5.64 0.92
CA TRP A 101 3.58 5.13 1.99
C TRP A 101 3.49 3.60 1.98
N TYR A 102 3.38 2.98 0.79
CA TYR A 102 3.38 1.53 0.62
C TYR A 102 4.70 0.92 1.06
N ARG A 103 5.84 1.51 0.66
CA ARG A 103 7.17 1.07 1.11
C ARG A 103 7.26 1.09 2.63
N ARG A 104 6.81 2.17 3.27
CA ARG A 104 6.80 2.27 4.73
C ARG A 104 5.92 1.19 5.38
N LYS A 105 4.70 1.00 4.86
CA LYS A 105 3.79 -0.04 5.37
C LYS A 105 4.33 -1.44 5.17
N LEU A 106 4.95 -1.70 4.04
CA LEU A 106 5.63 -2.97 3.76
C LEU A 106 6.79 -3.18 4.73
N SER A 107 7.63 -2.18 4.97
CA SER A 107 8.70 -2.27 5.98
C SER A 107 8.14 -2.54 7.38
N GLU A 108 7.05 -1.90 7.77
CA GLU A 108 6.38 -2.17 9.05
C GLU A 108 5.90 -3.62 9.15
N ILE A 109 5.22 -4.14 8.12
CA ILE A 109 4.77 -5.54 8.08
C ILE A 109 5.96 -6.49 8.13
N LEU A 110 6.98 -6.27 7.30
CA LEU A 110 8.14 -7.16 7.24
C LEU A 110 8.87 -7.18 8.58
N VAL A 111 9.10 -6.02 9.21
CA VAL A 111 9.70 -5.96 10.56
C VAL A 111 8.79 -6.65 11.58
N GLU A 112 7.47 -6.46 11.50
CA GLU A 112 6.49 -7.11 12.39
C GLU A 112 6.42 -8.64 12.26
N GLU A 113 6.77 -9.20 11.10
CA GLU A 113 6.71 -10.65 10.90
C GLU A 113 8.09 -11.28 11.08
N ASP A 114 9.18 -10.57 10.77
CA ASP A 114 10.56 -11.05 11.01
C ASP A 114 10.79 -11.31 12.51
N TRP A 115 10.25 -10.48 13.41
CA TRP A 115 10.35 -10.74 14.86
C TRP A 115 9.59 -11.99 15.31
N LYS A 116 8.57 -12.45 14.57
CA LYS A 116 7.87 -13.71 14.87
C LYS A 116 8.66 -14.93 14.39
N ALA A 117 9.41 -14.81 13.30
CA ALA A 117 10.31 -15.86 12.82
C ALA A 117 11.44 -16.15 13.84
N PHE A 118 11.94 -15.13 14.55
CA PHE A 118 12.94 -15.31 15.61
C PHE A 118 12.41 -15.92 16.93
N ARG A 119 11.09 -15.89 17.17
CA ARG A 119 10.50 -16.47 18.40
C ARG A 119 10.22 -17.96 18.34
N GLY A 120 10.56 -18.64 17.23
CA GLY A 120 10.60 -20.10 17.14
C GLY A 120 11.76 -20.75 17.92
N GLY A 121 12.57 -19.97 18.65
CA GLY A 121 13.53 -20.46 19.62
C GLY A 121 12.87 -20.81 20.96
N ASP A 122 11.92 -21.74 20.98
CA ASP A 122 11.48 -22.32 22.24
C ASP A 122 12.58 -23.23 22.78
N GLY A 123 13.00 -22.90 24.00
CA GLY A 123 14.15 -23.48 24.68
C GLY A 123 14.08 -24.99 24.80
N SER A 124 15.10 -25.65 24.28
CA SER A 124 15.44 -27.01 24.68
C SER A 124 16.75 -27.03 25.46
N GLY A 125 16.62 -27.16 26.78
CA GLY A 125 17.56 -27.98 27.55
C GLY A 125 18.59 -27.28 28.43
N CYS A 126 18.15 -26.56 29.47
CA CYS A 126 18.82 -26.75 30.76
C CYS A 126 18.27 -28.06 31.36
N ARG A 127 19.06 -29.14 31.32
CA ARG A 127 18.93 -30.23 32.29
C ARG A 127 20.23 -30.29 33.09
N SER A 128 19.98 -30.43 34.39
CA SER A 128 20.89 -30.45 35.54
C SER A 128 22.05 -31.41 35.42
#